data_AF-A0A6S6SW06-F1
#
_entry.id   AF-A0A6S6SW06-F1
#
_cell.length_a   1.000
_cell.length_b   1.000
_cell.length_c   1.000
_cell.angle_alpha   90.00
_cell.angle_beta   90.00
_cell.angle_gamma   90.00
#
_symmetry.space_group_name_H-M   'P 1'
#
loop_
_entity.id
_entity.type
_entity.pdbx_description
1 polymer ?
#
loop_
_entity_poly.entity_id
_entity_poly.type
_entity_poly.pdbx_seq_one_letter_code
_entity_poly.pdbx_strand_id
1 'polypeptide(L)'
;MIRCRVYVFLMVFAVFLSACGVSHNVPEAEPIYNQGAAPYFSKISEDELSRVSQRLYQNITQGDADRIVQWNDQQQSLNLGFGFVWYPQTSVLTAKSSFPKYLQYLQKEQVPLPIWLVNAMPRGAPWSNRQSFEQSIGDPEMRELRRILRMTKELQVLFLLERLHENTPKMVQQAKGRERKRLIYNLHAMQNVKDGLYPLLDYVSFDEKRLPIVLSRMEKQTSDERVLAAFVESVEDNTGFSGGAVEDRIRSYLNPVY
;
A
#
# COMPACT_ATOMS: atom_id res chain seq x y z
N MET A 1 -95.74 22.11 -16.59
CA MET A 1 -96.34 20.76 -16.55
C MET A 1 -95.24 19.74 -16.84
N ILE A 2 -95.22 18.69 -16.01
CA ILE A 2 -94.54 17.40 -16.15
C ILE A 2 -93.02 17.36 -15.92
N ARG A 3 -92.70 16.73 -14.79
CA ARG A 3 -91.41 16.25 -14.30
C ARG A 3 -90.97 15.01 -15.10
N CYS A 4 -89.67 14.80 -15.25
CA CYS A 4 -89.13 13.44 -15.23
C CYS A 4 -87.70 13.45 -14.68
N ARG A 5 -87.51 12.81 -13.51
CA ARG A 5 -86.22 12.44 -12.94
C ARG A 5 -85.89 11.05 -13.47
N VAL A 6 -84.68 10.85 -14.01
CA VAL A 6 -84.05 9.52 -14.07
C VAL A 6 -82.60 9.68 -13.65
N TYR A 7 -82.24 9.02 -12.56
CA TYR A 7 -80.88 8.79 -12.10
C TYR A 7 -80.29 7.61 -12.89
N VAL A 8 -79.09 7.75 -13.45
CA VAL A 8 -78.28 6.60 -13.90
C VAL A 8 -76.80 6.86 -13.58
N PHE A 9 -76.34 6.11 -12.58
CA PHE A 9 -75.05 5.43 -12.42
C PHE A 9 -73.70 6.13 -12.65
N LEU A 10 -72.90 6.07 -11.58
CA LEU A 10 -71.44 6.08 -11.52
C LEU A 10 -70.78 5.25 -12.65
N MET A 11 -69.80 5.85 -13.31
CA MET A 11 -68.57 5.16 -13.72
C MET A 11 -67.38 6.11 -13.59
N VAL A 12 -66.61 5.94 -12.51
CA VAL A 12 -65.25 6.45 -12.40
C VAL A 12 -64.40 5.60 -13.34
N PHE A 13 -64.00 6.16 -14.48
CA PHE A 13 -62.99 5.54 -15.34
C PHE A 13 -61.62 5.78 -14.70
N ALA A 14 -61.10 4.75 -14.01
CA ALA A 14 -59.69 4.66 -13.68
C ALA A 14 -58.92 4.38 -14.98
N VAL A 15 -58.26 5.39 -15.51
CA VAL A 15 -57.31 5.24 -16.61
C VAL A 15 -56.02 4.62 -16.05
N PHE A 16 -55.89 3.30 -16.14
CA PHE A 16 -54.61 2.61 -16.08
C PHE A 16 -53.91 2.78 -17.42
N LEU A 17 -53.05 3.80 -17.54
CA LEU A 17 -52.03 3.83 -18.58
C LEU A 17 -50.78 3.16 -18.01
N SER A 18 -50.61 1.89 -18.37
CA SER A 18 -49.37 1.14 -18.20
C SER A 18 -48.24 1.85 -18.94
N ALA A 19 -47.40 2.57 -18.21
CA ALA A 19 -46.09 2.97 -18.69
C ALA A 19 -45.23 1.71 -18.78
N CYS A 20 -45.05 1.16 -19.99
CA CYS A 20 -43.97 0.25 -20.27
C CYS A 20 -42.66 1.01 -20.08
N GLY A 21 -42.06 0.89 -18.90
CA GLY A 21 -40.70 1.34 -18.63
C GLY A 21 -39.75 0.55 -19.52
N VAL A 22 -39.19 1.19 -20.54
CA VAL A 22 -37.99 0.69 -21.21
C VAL A 22 -36.85 0.86 -20.21
N SER A 23 -36.59 -0.21 -19.46
CA SER A 23 -35.36 -0.32 -18.69
C SER A 23 -34.21 -0.42 -19.68
N HIS A 24 -33.47 0.67 -19.87
CA HIS A 24 -32.10 0.59 -20.40
C HIS A 24 -31.18 0.01 -19.33
N ASN A 25 -31.37 -1.27 -19.03
CA ASN A 25 -30.30 -2.10 -18.48
C ASN A 25 -29.34 -2.39 -19.64
N VAL A 26 -28.45 -1.44 -19.95
CA VAL A 26 -27.17 -1.82 -20.54
C VAL A 26 -26.39 -2.41 -19.37
N PRO A 27 -26.10 -3.73 -19.37
CA PRO A 27 -25.18 -4.25 -18.37
C PRO A 27 -23.83 -3.58 -18.65
N GLU A 28 -23.44 -2.66 -17.79
CA GLU A 28 -22.04 -2.29 -17.67
C GLU A 28 -21.32 -3.58 -17.31
N ALA A 29 -20.58 -4.13 -18.27
CA ALA A 29 -19.84 -5.36 -18.05
C ALA A 29 -18.78 -5.06 -16.99
N GLU A 30 -19.06 -5.41 -15.73
CA GLU A 30 -18.04 -5.48 -14.70
C GLU A 30 -16.89 -6.34 -15.25
N PRO A 31 -15.62 -5.87 -15.16
CA PRO A 31 -14.51 -6.68 -15.62
C PRO A 31 -14.54 -8.01 -14.87
N ILE A 32 -14.42 -9.11 -15.61
CA ILE A 32 -14.39 -10.46 -15.03
C ILE A 32 -13.07 -10.63 -14.26
N TYR A 33 -13.03 -10.10 -13.04
CA TYR A 33 -12.02 -10.44 -12.06
C TYR A 33 -12.37 -11.82 -11.49
N ASN A 34 -11.49 -12.81 -11.66
CA ASN A 34 -11.64 -14.13 -11.05
C ASN A 34 -11.80 -13.95 -9.52
N GLN A 35 -13.05 -14.06 -9.03
CA GLN A 35 -13.47 -13.67 -7.68
C GLN A 35 -12.97 -14.59 -6.53
N GLY A 36 -11.70 -15.01 -6.56
CA GLY A 36 -11.12 -15.82 -5.48
C GLY A 36 -9.60 -15.97 -5.50
N ALA A 37 -8.91 -15.48 -6.53
CA ALA A 37 -7.46 -15.60 -6.64
C ALA A 37 -6.76 -14.28 -6.32
N ALA A 38 -5.66 -14.39 -5.57
CA ALA A 38 -4.80 -13.26 -5.27
C ALA A 38 -4.16 -12.73 -6.58
N PRO A 39 -4.03 -11.41 -6.76
CA PRO A 39 -3.48 -10.85 -7.99
C PRO A 39 -2.02 -11.24 -8.21
N TYR A 40 -1.67 -11.42 -9.48
CA TYR A 40 -0.29 -11.49 -9.94
C TYR A 40 0.11 -10.09 -10.39
N PHE A 41 1.00 -9.42 -9.66
CA PHE A 41 1.57 -8.13 -10.08
C PHE A 41 2.45 -8.35 -11.31
N SER A 42 1.92 -8.01 -12.49
CA SER A 42 2.60 -8.12 -13.78
C SER A 42 3.85 -7.24 -13.86
N LYS A 43 4.66 -7.44 -14.92
CA LYS A 43 5.91 -6.71 -15.16
C LYS A 43 5.65 -5.19 -15.19
N ILE A 44 6.26 -4.48 -14.24
CA ILE A 44 6.27 -3.01 -14.16
C ILE A 44 7.00 -2.44 -15.39
N SER A 45 6.44 -1.39 -16.01
CA SER A 45 7.12 -0.68 -17.11
C SER A 45 8.33 0.11 -16.60
N GLU A 46 9.32 0.38 -17.45
CA GLU A 46 10.50 1.16 -17.06
C GLU A 46 10.12 2.57 -16.55
N ASP A 47 9.18 3.23 -17.24
CA ASP A 47 8.69 4.56 -16.82
C ASP A 47 8.00 4.51 -15.46
N GLU A 48 7.18 3.49 -15.20
CA GLU A 48 6.51 3.32 -13.92
C GLU A 48 7.51 2.97 -12.81
N LEU A 49 8.48 2.09 -13.09
CA LEU A 49 9.55 1.73 -12.18
C LEU A 49 10.35 2.97 -11.75
N SER A 50 10.72 3.81 -12.71
CA SER A 50 11.43 5.06 -12.43
C SER A 50 10.59 6.01 -11.57
N ARG A 51 9.31 6.22 -11.91
CA ARG A 51 8.40 7.06 -11.12
C ARG A 51 8.20 6.54 -9.69
N VAL A 52 7.88 5.25 -9.53
CA VAL A 52 7.62 4.63 -8.22
C VAL A 52 8.88 4.66 -7.36
N SER A 53 10.03 4.32 -7.92
CA SER A 53 11.30 4.34 -7.18
C SER A 53 11.68 5.74 -6.71
N GLN A 54 11.43 6.76 -7.53
CA GLN A 54 11.68 8.15 -7.17
C GLN A 54 10.72 8.64 -6.09
N ARG A 55 9.43 8.28 -6.17
CA ARG A 55 8.43 8.62 -5.13
C ARG A 55 8.76 7.98 -3.79
N LEU A 56 9.11 6.68 -3.76
CA LEU A 56 9.54 6.01 -2.52
C LEU A 56 10.77 6.68 -1.93
N TYR A 57 11.78 6.95 -2.77
CA TYR A 57 12.99 7.62 -2.31
C TYR A 57 12.69 8.99 -1.70
N GLN A 58 11.87 9.81 -2.34
CA GLN A 58 11.45 11.11 -1.82
C GLN A 58 10.66 10.98 -0.50
N ASN A 59 9.75 10.02 -0.41
CA ASN A 59 8.96 9.77 0.81
C ASN A 59 9.85 9.43 2.01
N ILE A 60 10.84 8.56 1.79
CA ILE A 60 11.74 8.07 2.85
C ILE A 60 12.75 9.13 3.26
N THR A 61 13.30 9.85 2.27
CA THR A 61 14.36 10.83 2.51
C THR A 61 13.81 12.19 2.92
N GLN A 62 12.58 12.53 2.55
CA GLN A 62 12.01 13.87 2.73
C GLN A 62 12.95 14.98 2.21
N GLY A 63 13.71 14.69 1.16
CA GLY A 63 14.71 15.60 0.59
C GLY A 63 16.13 15.47 1.16
N ASP A 64 16.31 14.76 2.28
CA ASP A 64 17.62 14.52 2.89
C ASP A 64 18.13 13.11 2.56
N ALA A 65 19.13 13.03 1.67
CA ALA A 65 19.67 11.76 1.20
C ALA A 65 20.25 10.88 2.31
N ASP A 66 20.68 11.43 3.44
CA ASP A 66 21.25 10.65 4.54
C ASP A 66 20.18 9.85 5.30
N ARG A 67 18.91 10.28 5.23
CA ARG A 67 17.75 9.58 5.82
C ARG A 67 17.40 8.26 5.14
N ILE A 68 18.11 7.86 4.07
CA ILE A 68 17.96 6.50 3.52
C ILE A 68 18.50 5.41 4.46
N VAL A 69 19.23 5.79 5.52
CA VAL A 69 19.62 4.91 6.63
C VAL A 69 19.33 5.64 7.93
N GLN A 70 18.49 5.05 8.78
CA GLN A 70 18.07 5.64 10.05
C GLN A 70 18.12 4.60 11.17
N TRP A 71 18.48 5.05 12.37
CA TRP A 71 18.31 4.24 13.57
C TRP A 71 16.84 4.23 14.03
N ASN A 72 16.38 3.07 14.47
CA ASN A 72 15.05 2.86 15.02
C ASN A 72 15.16 2.51 16.51
N ASP A 73 14.84 3.45 17.40
CA ASP A 73 14.93 3.24 18.85
C ASP A 73 13.94 2.20 19.37
N GLN A 74 12.76 2.09 18.76
CA GLN A 74 11.74 1.15 19.22
C GLN A 74 12.15 -0.29 18.96
N GLN A 75 12.80 -0.54 17.81
CA GLN A 75 13.24 -1.87 17.39
C GLN A 75 14.71 -2.15 17.68
N GLN A 76 15.49 -1.14 18.11
CA GLN A 76 16.94 -1.23 18.29
C GLN A 76 17.63 -1.80 17.05
N SER A 77 17.32 -1.20 15.89
CA SER A 77 17.73 -1.67 14.56
C SER A 77 17.95 -0.51 13.60
N LEU A 78 18.51 -0.79 12.42
CA LEU A 78 18.49 0.15 11.31
C LEU A 78 17.25 -0.06 10.45
N ASN A 79 16.58 1.05 10.12
CA ASN A 79 15.70 1.16 8.97
C ASN A 79 16.51 1.70 7.80
N LEU A 80 16.45 1.05 6.65
CA LEU A 80 17.26 1.45 5.50
C LEU A 80 16.61 1.12 4.16
N GLY A 81 17.02 1.87 3.13
CA GLY A 81 16.45 1.72 1.80
C GLY A 81 14.95 1.93 1.82
N PHE A 82 14.22 1.14 1.03
CA PHE A 82 12.77 1.21 0.91
C PHE A 82 12.03 0.43 1.99
N GLY A 83 12.49 0.56 3.23
CA GLY A 83 11.86 -0.03 4.41
C GLY A 83 12.43 -1.39 4.83
N PHE A 84 13.70 -1.64 4.55
CA PHE A 84 14.38 -2.81 5.08
C PHE A 84 14.78 -2.59 6.54
N VAL A 85 14.85 -3.69 7.30
CA VAL A 85 15.33 -3.71 8.67
C VAL A 85 16.64 -4.51 8.75
N TRP A 86 17.62 -3.97 9.46
CA TRP A 86 18.87 -4.66 9.77
C TRP A 86 19.19 -4.55 11.26
N TYR A 87 19.09 -5.68 11.95
CA TYR A 87 19.40 -5.74 13.38
C TYR A 87 20.91 -5.87 13.61
N PRO A 88 21.43 -5.31 14.70
CA PRO A 88 22.84 -5.47 15.08
C PRO A 88 23.20 -6.93 15.37
N GLN A 89 24.47 -7.29 15.18
CA GLN A 89 24.95 -8.66 15.39
C GLN A 89 24.64 -9.24 16.78
N THR A 90 24.60 -8.38 17.81
CA THR A 90 24.31 -8.77 19.18
C THR A 90 22.82 -9.04 19.44
N SER A 91 21.94 -8.71 18.49
CA SER A 91 20.50 -8.87 18.63
C SER A 91 20.06 -10.31 18.38
N VAL A 92 19.17 -10.81 19.24
CA VAL A 92 18.45 -12.07 19.02
C VAL A 92 17.54 -12.04 17.79
N LEU A 93 17.26 -10.85 17.26
CA LEU A 93 16.43 -10.65 16.06
C LEU A 93 17.25 -10.55 14.77
N THR A 94 18.58 -10.73 14.83
CA THR A 94 19.47 -10.67 13.65
C THR A 94 18.99 -11.53 12.50
N ALA A 95 18.58 -12.77 12.77
CA ALA A 95 18.05 -13.71 11.78
C ALA A 95 16.73 -13.25 11.12
N LYS A 96 16.01 -12.31 11.73
CA LYS A 96 14.77 -11.71 11.19
C LYS A 96 15.04 -10.47 10.31
N SER A 97 16.29 -10.05 10.16
CA SER A 97 16.64 -8.92 9.30
C SER A 97 16.19 -9.14 7.87
N SER A 98 15.56 -8.14 7.26
CA SER A 98 15.15 -8.21 5.86
C SER A 98 16.23 -7.71 4.91
N PHE A 99 17.12 -6.82 5.37
CA PHE A 99 18.15 -6.23 4.52
C PHE A 99 19.13 -7.25 3.91
N PRO A 100 19.61 -8.28 4.63
CA PRO A 100 20.44 -9.33 4.02
C PRO A 100 19.79 -10.00 2.81
N LYS A 101 18.47 -10.18 2.81
CA LYS A 101 17.74 -10.75 1.66
C LYS A 101 17.80 -9.84 0.44
N TYR A 102 17.77 -8.53 0.65
CA TYR A 102 17.95 -7.56 -0.43
C TYR A 102 19.39 -7.57 -0.97
N LEU A 103 20.39 -7.73 -0.11
CA LEU A 103 21.77 -7.86 -0.58
C LEU A 103 22.00 -9.14 -1.40
N GLN A 104 21.36 -10.26 -1.02
CA GLN A 104 21.36 -11.49 -1.82
C GLN A 104 20.70 -11.26 -3.19
N TYR A 105 19.60 -10.51 -3.23
CA TYR A 105 18.97 -10.10 -4.48
C TYR A 105 19.93 -9.28 -5.35
N LEU A 106 20.63 -8.30 -4.78
CA LEU A 106 21.66 -7.55 -5.51
C LEU A 106 22.78 -8.44 -6.09
N GLN A 107 23.22 -9.46 -5.36
CA GLN A 107 24.21 -10.42 -5.88
C GLN A 107 23.67 -11.24 -7.06
N LYS A 108 22.40 -11.67 -7.00
CA LYS A 108 21.71 -12.35 -8.10
C LYS A 108 21.63 -11.46 -9.34
N GLU A 109 21.37 -10.17 -9.14
CA GLU A 109 21.36 -9.13 -10.19
C GLU A 109 22.78 -8.64 -10.57
N GLN A 110 23.83 -9.34 -10.12
CA GLN A 110 25.24 -9.06 -10.45
C GLN A 110 25.72 -7.66 -10.05
N VAL A 111 25.06 -7.02 -9.09
CA VAL A 111 25.51 -5.74 -8.54
C VAL A 111 26.71 -5.98 -7.61
N PRO A 112 27.87 -5.35 -7.85
CA PRO A 112 29.04 -5.54 -7.02
C PRO A 112 28.81 -4.95 -5.62
N LEU A 113 28.99 -5.78 -4.60
CA LEU A 113 28.90 -5.38 -3.19
C LEU A 113 30.29 -5.24 -2.57
N PRO A 114 30.53 -4.22 -1.73
CA PRO A 114 31.75 -4.10 -0.94
C PRO A 114 31.95 -5.33 -0.04
N ILE A 115 33.21 -5.74 0.11
CA ILE A 115 33.58 -6.94 0.89
C ILE A 115 33.07 -6.84 2.34
N TRP A 116 33.15 -5.66 2.96
CA TRP A 116 32.68 -5.47 4.33
C TRP A 116 31.17 -5.75 4.46
N LEU A 117 30.38 -5.38 3.46
CA LEU A 117 28.92 -5.56 3.43
C LEU A 117 28.57 -7.03 3.22
N VAL A 118 29.30 -7.73 2.35
CA VAL A 118 29.19 -9.19 2.17
C VAL A 118 29.49 -9.92 3.48
N ASN A 119 30.55 -9.51 4.19
CA ASN A 119 30.94 -10.11 5.45
C ASN A 119 29.95 -9.81 6.59
N ALA A 120 29.32 -8.63 6.59
CA ALA A 120 28.32 -8.24 7.57
C ALA A 120 26.96 -8.92 7.33
N MET A 121 26.64 -9.28 6.09
CA MET A 121 25.34 -9.85 5.70
C MET A 121 24.85 -11.01 6.59
N PRO A 122 25.64 -12.07 6.87
CA PRO A 122 25.20 -13.16 7.75
C PRO A 122 25.29 -12.82 9.25
N ARG A 123 26.02 -11.75 9.63
CA ARG A 123 26.31 -11.42 11.02
C ARG A 123 25.37 -10.38 11.61
N GLY A 124 24.80 -9.49 10.81
CA GLY A 124 24.01 -8.35 11.30
C GLY A 124 24.73 -7.02 11.08
N ALA A 125 24.05 -5.93 11.42
CA ALA A 125 24.60 -4.59 11.27
C ALA A 125 25.85 -4.44 12.16
N PRO A 126 26.93 -3.80 11.66
CA PRO A 126 28.16 -3.61 12.44
C PRO A 126 27.99 -2.61 13.60
N TRP A 127 26.95 -1.79 13.56
CA TRP A 127 26.62 -0.82 14.61
C TRP A 127 25.71 -1.46 15.65
N SER A 128 26.26 -1.70 16.85
CA SER A 128 25.63 -2.43 17.95
C SER A 128 24.48 -1.67 18.63
N ASN A 129 24.51 -0.34 18.55
CA ASN A 129 23.53 0.55 19.17
C ASN A 129 23.50 1.92 18.47
N ARG A 130 22.56 2.78 18.89
CA ARG A 130 22.40 4.14 18.37
C ARG A 130 23.69 4.95 18.41
N GLN A 131 24.40 4.95 19.52
CA GLN A 131 25.62 5.74 19.70
C GLN A 131 26.69 5.32 18.68
N SER A 132 26.90 4.01 18.49
CA SER A 132 27.85 3.49 17.50
C SER A 132 27.43 3.83 16.06
N PHE A 133 26.13 3.86 15.77
CA PHE A 133 25.61 4.30 14.48
C PHE A 133 25.86 5.79 14.26
N GLU A 134 25.53 6.65 15.24
CA GLU A 134 25.69 8.11 15.13
C GLU A 134 27.16 8.50 14.92
N GLN A 135 28.08 7.84 15.62
CA GLN A 135 29.52 8.04 15.44
C GLN A 135 30.01 7.65 14.04
N SER A 136 29.33 6.70 13.39
CA SER A 136 29.71 6.19 12.08
C SER A 136 29.10 6.92 10.88
N ILE A 137 28.28 7.94 11.11
CA ILE A 137 27.55 8.66 10.04
C ILE A 137 28.51 9.14 8.93
N GLY A 138 29.74 9.52 9.32
CA GLY A 138 30.81 9.98 8.45
C GLY A 138 31.83 8.91 8.05
N ASP A 139 31.60 7.62 8.32
CA ASP A 139 32.56 6.56 8.00
C ASP A 139 32.49 6.14 6.52
N PRO A 140 33.58 5.60 5.95
CA PRO A 140 33.59 5.06 4.58
C PRO A 140 32.46 4.04 4.33
N GLU A 141 32.25 3.12 5.26
CA GLU A 141 31.24 2.06 5.18
C GLU A 141 29.82 2.65 5.10
N MET A 142 29.51 3.66 5.92
CA MET A 142 28.21 4.32 5.89
C MET A 142 27.97 5.05 4.56
N ARG A 143 28.99 5.75 4.04
CA ARG A 143 28.91 6.39 2.72
C ARG A 143 28.67 5.38 1.60
N GLU A 144 29.37 4.24 1.62
CA GLU A 144 29.18 3.18 0.65
C GLU A 144 27.78 2.56 0.74
N LEU A 145 27.29 2.31 1.95
CA LEU A 145 25.95 1.78 2.19
C LEU A 145 24.87 2.72 1.60
N ARG A 146 24.94 4.02 1.93
CA ARG A 146 24.01 5.02 1.38
C ARG A 146 24.11 5.12 -0.13
N ARG A 147 25.32 5.06 -0.69
CA ARG A 147 25.55 5.09 -2.14
C ARG A 147 24.88 3.90 -2.82
N ILE A 148 25.08 2.67 -2.32
CA ILE A 148 24.45 1.47 -2.88
C ILE A 148 22.93 1.64 -2.88
N LEU A 149 22.34 1.95 -1.73
CA LEU A 149 20.89 2.15 -1.60
C LEU A 149 20.35 3.21 -2.57
N ARG A 150 21.07 4.33 -2.77
CA ARG A 150 20.65 5.38 -3.71
C ARG A 150 20.80 4.96 -5.18
N MET A 151 21.83 4.19 -5.52
CA MET A 151 22.08 3.76 -6.90
C MET A 151 21.18 2.61 -7.32
N THR A 152 20.64 1.85 -6.36
CA THR A 152 19.84 0.65 -6.63
C THR A 152 18.35 0.83 -6.34
N LYS A 153 17.84 2.08 -6.37
CA LYS A 153 16.41 2.41 -6.09
C LYS A 153 15.43 1.55 -6.88
N GLU A 154 15.67 1.39 -8.18
CA GLU A 154 14.79 0.58 -9.04
C GLU A 154 14.87 -0.91 -8.68
N LEU A 155 16.06 -1.42 -8.39
CA LEU A 155 16.22 -2.80 -7.88
C LEU A 155 15.55 -3.01 -6.52
N GLN A 156 15.45 -1.97 -5.66
CA GLN A 156 14.67 -2.06 -4.42
C GLN A 156 13.18 -2.22 -4.72
N VAL A 157 12.65 -1.48 -5.70
CA VAL A 157 11.25 -1.63 -6.14
C VAL A 157 11.00 -3.04 -6.67
N LEU A 158 11.87 -3.54 -7.55
CA LEU A 158 11.73 -4.88 -8.12
C LEU A 158 11.79 -5.96 -7.04
N PHE A 159 12.71 -5.85 -6.09
CA PHE A 159 12.77 -6.75 -4.94
C PHE A 159 11.50 -6.71 -4.08
N LEU A 160 10.96 -5.51 -3.80
CA LEU A 160 9.72 -5.37 -3.05
C LEU A 160 8.51 -5.92 -3.82
N LEU A 161 8.47 -5.79 -5.15
CA LEU A 161 7.45 -6.38 -6.00
C LEU A 161 7.50 -7.91 -5.98
N GLU A 162 8.70 -8.51 -6.08
CA GLU A 162 8.87 -9.97 -5.96
C GLU A 162 8.35 -10.45 -4.60
N ARG A 163 8.69 -9.75 -3.52
CA ARG A 163 8.18 -10.08 -2.19
C ARG A 163 6.68 -9.86 -2.04
N LEU A 164 6.13 -8.79 -2.59
CA LEU A 164 4.69 -8.55 -2.60
C LEU A 164 3.99 -9.71 -3.31
N HIS A 165 4.51 -10.12 -4.46
CA HIS A 165 4.00 -11.25 -5.23
C HIS A 165 4.00 -12.55 -4.42
N GLU A 166 5.13 -12.88 -3.77
CA GLU A 166 5.27 -14.11 -2.96
C GLU A 166 4.37 -14.16 -1.72
N ASN A 167 4.10 -13.00 -1.10
CA ASN A 167 3.39 -12.92 0.17
C ASN A 167 1.88 -12.69 0.00
N THR A 168 1.46 -12.12 -1.12
CA THR A 168 0.05 -11.83 -1.43
C THR A 168 -0.85 -13.07 -1.31
N PRO A 169 -0.50 -14.26 -1.85
CA PRO A 169 -1.31 -15.47 -1.65
C PRO A 169 -1.47 -15.86 -0.17
N LYS A 170 -0.40 -15.73 0.62
CA LYS A 170 -0.41 -16.07 2.06
C LYS A 170 -1.31 -15.11 2.83
N MET A 171 -1.21 -13.81 2.56
CA MET A 171 -2.08 -12.78 3.15
C MET A 171 -3.55 -13.04 2.84
N VAL A 172 -3.87 -13.35 1.58
CA VAL A 172 -5.24 -13.68 1.14
C VAL A 172 -5.75 -14.96 1.82
N GLN A 173 -4.91 -15.99 1.96
CA GLN A 173 -5.29 -17.23 2.65
C GLN A 173 -5.57 -17.03 4.14
N GLN A 174 -4.85 -16.12 4.80
CA GLN A 174 -5.04 -15.83 6.22
C GLN A 174 -6.33 -15.03 6.50
N ALA A 175 -6.69 -14.11 5.59
CA ALA A 175 -7.94 -13.36 5.67
C ALA A 175 -9.17 -14.27 5.54
N LYS A 176 -10.29 -13.92 6.19
CA LYS A 176 -11.52 -14.77 6.22
C LYS A 176 -12.77 -14.04 5.73
N GLY A 177 -13.70 -14.80 5.14
CA GLY A 177 -15.04 -14.31 4.79
C GLY A 177 -15.02 -13.04 3.94
N ARG A 178 -15.65 -11.97 4.45
CA ARG A 178 -15.77 -10.67 3.78
C ARG A 178 -14.41 -9.96 3.64
N GLU A 179 -13.53 -10.11 4.63
CA GLU A 179 -12.18 -9.50 4.62
C GLU A 179 -11.34 -10.03 3.46
N ARG A 180 -11.36 -11.35 3.22
CA ARG A 180 -10.63 -11.96 2.10
C ARG A 180 -11.08 -11.40 0.75
N LYS A 181 -12.39 -11.31 0.53
CA LYS A 181 -12.96 -10.80 -0.73
C LYS A 181 -12.54 -9.35 -0.99
N ARG A 182 -12.56 -8.54 0.08
CA ARG A 182 -12.21 -7.13 0.08
C ARG A 182 -10.71 -6.91 -0.16
N LEU A 183 -9.85 -7.68 0.50
CA LEU A 183 -8.42 -7.70 0.24
C LEU A 183 -8.09 -8.04 -1.23
N ILE A 184 -8.71 -9.09 -1.78
CA ILE A 184 -8.53 -9.46 -3.19
C ILE A 184 -8.96 -8.31 -4.10
N TYR A 185 -10.16 -7.76 -3.90
CA TYR A 185 -10.68 -6.64 -4.68
C TYR A 185 -9.73 -5.44 -4.67
N ASN A 186 -9.27 -5.05 -3.49
CA ASN A 186 -8.35 -3.92 -3.33
C ASN A 186 -7.02 -4.12 -4.03
N LEU A 187 -6.42 -5.30 -3.89
CA LEU A 187 -5.15 -5.59 -4.54
C LEU A 187 -5.30 -5.55 -6.07
N HIS A 188 -6.43 -6.03 -6.61
CA HIS A 188 -6.75 -5.90 -8.03
C HIS A 188 -6.97 -4.44 -8.45
N ALA A 189 -7.71 -3.65 -7.66
CA ALA A 189 -7.95 -2.24 -7.95
C ALA A 189 -6.62 -1.47 -7.99
N MET A 190 -5.77 -1.65 -6.98
CA MET A 190 -4.47 -0.99 -6.88
C MET A 190 -3.49 -1.42 -7.98
N GLN A 191 -3.59 -2.65 -8.50
CA GLN A 191 -2.80 -3.09 -9.65
C GLN A 191 -3.20 -2.37 -10.95
N ASN A 192 -4.47 -2.02 -11.12
CA ASN A 192 -5.00 -1.50 -12.38
C ASN A 192 -5.04 0.03 -12.45
N VAL A 193 -4.73 0.71 -11.35
CA VAL A 193 -4.73 2.18 -11.28
C VAL A 193 -3.33 2.71 -11.48
N LYS A 194 -3.23 3.82 -12.21
CA LYS A 194 -1.97 4.52 -12.43
C LYS A 194 -1.29 4.85 -11.09
N ASP A 195 -0.03 4.46 -10.97
CA ASP A 195 0.81 4.60 -9.77
C ASP A 195 0.31 3.85 -8.52
N GLY A 196 -0.64 2.92 -8.66
CA GLY A 196 -1.17 2.14 -7.54
C GLY A 196 -0.18 1.14 -6.92
N LEU A 197 0.94 0.86 -7.59
CA LEU A 197 2.04 0.08 -7.01
C LEU A 197 2.80 0.84 -5.92
N TYR A 198 2.95 2.17 -6.04
CA TYR A 198 3.68 2.96 -5.04
C TYR A 198 3.15 2.76 -3.60
N PRO A 199 1.85 2.94 -3.31
CA PRO A 199 1.36 2.76 -1.95
C PRO A 199 1.38 1.30 -1.49
N LEU A 200 1.23 0.32 -2.40
CA LEU A 200 1.39 -1.08 -2.07
C LEU A 200 2.83 -1.38 -1.63
N LEU A 201 3.83 -0.82 -2.30
CA LEU A 201 5.23 -1.03 -1.96
C LEU A 201 5.68 -0.26 -0.73
N ASP A 202 5.15 0.95 -0.50
CA ASP A 202 5.33 1.68 0.76
C ASP A 202 4.75 0.90 1.96
N TYR A 203 3.68 0.12 1.71
CA TYR A 203 3.07 -0.78 2.69
C TYR A 203 3.87 -2.08 2.92
N VAL A 204 4.45 -2.66 1.86
CA VAL A 204 5.13 -3.98 1.89
C VAL A 204 6.47 -3.97 2.64
N SER A 205 6.90 -2.83 3.20
CA SER A 205 7.92 -2.82 4.25
C SER A 205 7.36 -3.51 5.52
N PHE A 206 7.43 -4.85 5.56
CA PHE A 206 6.80 -5.74 6.52
C PHE A 206 6.80 -5.24 7.98
N ASP A 207 5.67 -4.68 8.39
CA ASP A 207 5.16 -4.68 9.76
C ASP A 207 3.63 -4.71 9.68
N GLU A 208 3.02 -5.82 10.12
CA GLU A 208 1.56 -6.06 10.09
C GLU A 208 0.77 -4.95 10.83
N LYS A 209 1.44 -4.14 11.66
CA LYS A 209 0.84 -3.07 12.47
C LYS A 209 0.58 -1.77 11.70
N ARG A 210 0.97 -1.65 10.43
CA ARG A 210 0.99 -0.36 9.70
C ARG A 210 -0.22 -0.07 8.80
N LEU A 211 -1.19 -0.98 8.71
CA LEU A 211 -2.35 -0.86 7.83
C LEU A 211 -3.16 0.45 8.00
N PRO A 212 -3.49 0.92 9.22
CA PRO A 212 -4.22 2.18 9.42
C PRO A 212 -3.47 3.44 8.94
N ILE A 213 -2.14 3.44 9.03
CA ILE A 213 -1.30 4.59 8.63
C ILE A 213 -1.21 4.67 7.10
N VAL A 214 -1.17 3.52 6.44
CA VAL A 214 -1.11 3.43 4.98
C VAL A 214 -2.38 3.94 4.31
N LEU A 215 -3.55 3.62 4.88
CA LEU A 215 -4.84 4.14 4.39
C LEU A 215 -4.86 5.67 4.34
N SER A 216 -4.52 6.33 5.44
CA SER A 216 -4.50 7.80 5.52
C SER A 216 -3.48 8.48 4.59
N ARG A 217 -2.47 7.74 4.13
CA ARG A 217 -1.40 8.24 3.23
C ARG A 217 -1.73 7.99 1.77
N MET A 218 -2.36 6.85 1.48
CA MET A 218 -2.97 6.57 0.19
C MET A 218 -3.93 7.69 -0.18
N GLU A 219 -4.67 8.22 0.81
CA GLU A 219 -5.67 9.27 0.59
C GLU A 219 -5.11 10.55 0.01
N LYS A 220 -3.87 10.87 0.36
CA LYS A 220 -3.24 12.12 -0.06
C LYS A 220 -2.48 12.00 -1.39
N GLN A 221 -2.33 10.80 -1.95
CA GLN A 221 -1.30 10.52 -2.94
C GLN A 221 -1.74 9.71 -4.17
N THR A 222 -2.97 9.19 -4.19
CA THR A 222 -3.61 8.69 -5.42
C THR A 222 -4.41 9.80 -6.09
N SER A 223 -4.32 9.89 -7.42
CA SER A 223 -5.10 10.86 -8.20
C SER A 223 -6.54 10.39 -8.49
N ASP A 224 -6.89 9.17 -8.09
CA ASP A 224 -8.25 8.64 -8.22
C ASP A 224 -8.88 8.48 -6.83
N GLU A 225 -9.57 9.55 -6.39
CA GLU A 225 -10.27 9.62 -5.11
C GLU A 225 -11.36 8.54 -4.96
N ARG A 226 -11.86 7.96 -6.07
CA ARG A 226 -12.89 6.91 -6.01
C ARG A 226 -12.32 5.56 -5.62
N VAL A 227 -11.13 5.23 -6.11
CA VAL A 227 -10.40 4.00 -5.75
C VAL A 227 -10.00 4.04 -4.28
N LEU A 228 -9.64 5.23 -3.83
CA LEU A 228 -9.30 5.51 -2.46
C LEU A 228 -10.50 5.41 -1.52
N ALA A 229 -11.60 6.08 -1.84
CA ALA A 229 -12.85 5.99 -1.09
C ALA A 229 -13.31 4.53 -1.02
N ALA A 230 -13.27 3.81 -2.15
CA ALA A 230 -13.61 2.38 -2.20
C ALA A 230 -12.66 1.52 -1.35
N PHE A 231 -11.38 1.89 -1.18
CA PHE A 231 -10.38 1.20 -0.34
C PHE A 231 -10.49 1.58 1.15
N VAL A 232 -10.87 2.81 1.48
CA VAL A 232 -11.03 3.36 2.85
C VAL A 232 -12.34 2.91 3.47
N GLU A 233 -13.46 2.99 2.75
CA GLU A 233 -14.70 2.27 3.10
C GLU A 233 -14.40 0.77 3.28
N SER A 234 -13.40 0.28 2.53
CA SER A 234 -12.84 -1.06 2.64
C SER A 234 -11.97 -1.35 3.89
N VAL A 235 -11.73 -0.39 4.79
CA VAL A 235 -11.09 -0.69 6.07
C VAL A 235 -11.89 -0.22 7.28
N GLU A 236 -12.68 0.84 7.15
CA GLU A 236 -13.45 1.41 8.27
C GLU A 236 -14.55 0.47 8.82
N ASP A 237 -15.31 -0.20 7.94
CA ASP A 237 -16.42 -1.09 8.33
C ASP A 237 -16.04 -2.34 9.17
N ASN A 238 -14.76 -2.70 9.31
CA ASN A 238 -14.35 -4.03 9.81
C ASN A 238 -13.39 -4.03 11.01
N THR A 239 -13.06 -2.87 11.60
CA THR A 239 -12.18 -2.82 12.80
C THR A 239 -12.95 -2.59 14.11
N GLY A 240 -14.25 -2.32 14.05
CA GLY A 240 -15.04 -1.92 15.23
C GLY A 240 -14.66 -0.54 15.79
N PHE A 241 -13.76 0.21 15.12
CA PHE A 241 -13.55 1.62 15.41
C PHE A 241 -14.71 2.40 14.78
N SER A 242 -15.65 2.87 15.61
CA SER A 242 -16.66 3.83 15.17
C SER A 242 -15.97 5.05 14.56
N GLY A 243 -16.31 5.36 13.31
CA GLY A 243 -15.64 6.30 12.40
C GLY A 243 -15.42 7.75 12.87
N GLY A 244 -15.75 8.13 14.11
CA GLY A 244 -15.47 9.49 14.61
C GLY A 244 -13.98 9.82 14.70
N ALA A 245 -13.13 8.88 15.15
CA ALA A 245 -11.72 9.17 15.41
C ALA A 245 -10.82 9.22 14.16
N VAL A 246 -11.27 8.68 13.03
CA VAL A 246 -10.54 8.72 11.74
C VAL A 246 -11.02 9.91 10.92
N GLU A 247 -12.34 10.16 10.83
CA GLU A 247 -12.89 11.35 10.19
C GLU A 247 -12.46 12.66 10.88
N ASP A 248 -12.49 12.74 12.22
CA ASP A 248 -12.06 13.95 12.94
C ASP A 248 -10.56 14.23 12.74
N ARG A 249 -9.77 13.16 12.59
CA ARG A 249 -8.32 13.27 12.39
C ARG A 249 -7.99 13.66 10.95
N ILE A 250 -8.71 13.15 9.95
CA ILE A 250 -8.61 13.57 8.55
C ILE A 250 -9.07 15.02 8.40
N ARG A 251 -10.18 15.45 9.02
CA ARG A 251 -10.65 16.84 9.02
C ARG A 251 -9.65 17.81 9.67
N SER A 252 -8.97 17.40 10.76
CA SER A 252 -7.96 18.25 11.42
C SER A 252 -6.74 18.58 10.53
N TYR A 253 -6.47 17.77 9.50
CA TYR A 253 -5.39 18.01 8.54
C TYR A 253 -5.83 18.80 7.30
N LEU A 254 -7.13 18.88 7.02
CA LEU A 254 -7.68 19.48 5.80
C LEU A 254 -8.16 20.93 5.99
N ASN A 255 -8.32 21.40 7.24
CA ASN A 255 -8.59 22.81 7.55
C ASN A 255 -7.63 23.31 8.64
N PRO A 256 -6.49 23.94 8.28
CA PRO A 256 -5.69 24.64 9.26
C PRO A 256 -6.43 25.95 9.62
N VAL A 257 -7.02 26.00 10.81
CA VAL A 257 -7.37 27.29 11.41
C VAL A 257 -6.05 27.93 11.82
N TYR A 258 -5.72 29.07 11.20
CA TYR A 258 -4.60 29.93 11.58
C TYR A 258 -4.78 30.48 13.00
#